data_AF-A0A5A7YCD1-F1
#
_entry.id   AF-A0A5A7YCD1-F1
#
_cell.length_a   1.000
_cell.length_b   1.000
_cell.length_c   1.000
_cell.angle_alpha   90.00
_cell.angle_beta   90.00
_cell.angle_gamma   90.00
#
_symmetry.space_group_name_H-M   'P 1'
#
loop_
_entity.id
_entity.type
_entity.pdbx_description
1 polymer ?
#
loop_
_entity_poly.entity_id
_entity_poly.type
_entity_poly.pdbx_seq_one_letter_code
_entity_poly.pdbx_strand_id
1 'polypeptide(L)' 'MRRDHSVIDAELRLIAALRRNARVRGGPLPANDRINDLLDERLSSVDSPGRPDRSPPSRARTSAPSTLG' A
#
# COMPACT_ATOMS: atom_id res chain seq x y z
N MET A 1 2.96 -12.61 -14.54
CA MET A 1 4.09 -12.33 -13.63
C MET A 1 3.80 -11.03 -12.92
N ARG A 2 3.84 -10.98 -11.58
CA ARG A 2 3.66 -9.73 -10.81
C ARG A 2 5.02 -9.07 -10.61
N ARG A 3 5.17 -7.79 -10.94
CA ARG A 3 6.40 -7.03 -10.65
C ARG A 3 6.44 -6.64 -9.17
N ASP A 4 7.64 -6.43 -8.65
CA ASP A 4 7.83 -5.92 -7.30
C ASP A 4 7.26 -4.49 -7.19
N HIS A 5 6.58 -4.19 -6.07
CA HIS A 5 6.10 -2.86 -5.72
C HIS A 5 7.20 -1.82 -5.76
N SER A 6 8.43 -2.18 -5.36
CA SER A 6 9.57 -1.27 -5.39
C SER A 6 9.87 -0.77 -6.82
N VAL A 7 9.70 -1.64 -7.82
CA VAL A 7 9.88 -1.34 -9.24
C VAL A 7 8.73 -0.48 -9.75
N ILE A 8 7.48 -0.83 -9.39
CA ILE A 8 6.29 -0.06 -9.78
C ILE A 8 6.36 1.36 -9.21
N ASP A 9 6.71 1.52 -7.94
CA ASP A 9 6.85 2.83 -7.29
C ASP A 9 7.99 3.65 -7.90
N ALA A 10 9.10 3.02 -8.33
CA ALA A 10 10.19 3.70 -9.02
C ALA A 10 9.75 4.22 -10.40
N GLU A 11 9.01 3.42 -11.18
CA GLU A 11 8.44 3.85 -12.47
C GLU A 11 7.46 5.02 -12.28
N LEU A 12 6.58 4.96 -11.29
CA LEU A 12 5.64 6.04 -10.98
C LEU A 12 6.36 7.36 -10.62
N ARG A 13 7.42 7.28 -9.81
CA ARG A 13 8.25 8.45 -9.46
C ARG A 13 8.95 9.05 -10.68
N LEU A 14 9.46 8.21 -11.59
CA LEU A 14 10.08 8.66 -12.83
C LEU A 14 9.07 9.40 -13.72
N ILE A 15 7.88 8.84 -13.90
CA ILE A 15 6.81 9.47 -14.70
C ILE A 15 6.40 10.82 -14.08
N ALA A 16 6.27 10.89 -12.75
CA ALA A 16 5.98 12.14 -12.06
C ALA A 16 7.06 13.21 -12.30
N ALA A 17 8.35 12.83 -12.26
CA ALA A 17 9.47 13.73 -12.55
C ALA A 17 9.45 14.22 -14.00
N LEU A 18 9.19 13.33 -14.97
CA LEU A 18 9.07 13.68 -16.39
C LEU A 18 7.91 14.65 -16.63
N ARG A 19 6.75 14.41 -16.02
CA ARG A 19 5.58 15.32 -16.11
C ARG A 19 5.88 16.70 -15.53
N ARG A 20 6.56 16.76 -14.38
CA ARG A 20 6.98 18.02 -13.78
C ARG A 20 7.91 18.78 -14.72
N ASN A 21 8.89 18.09 -15.32
CA ASN A 21 9.82 18.70 -16.25
C ASN A 21 9.12 19.19 -17.54
N ALA A 22 8.26 18.36 -18.13
CA ALA A 22 7.47 18.72 -19.30
C ALA A 22 6.57 19.93 -19.03
N ARG A 23 5.93 20.01 -17.85
CA ARG A 23 5.10 21.16 -17.46
C ARG A 23 5.91 22.46 -17.35
N VAL A 24 7.13 22.41 -16.84
CA VAL A 24 8.04 23.58 -16.77
C VAL A 24 8.49 24.01 -18.16
N ARG A 25 8.69 23.07 -19.08
CA ARG A 25 9.21 23.33 -20.43
C ARG A 25 8.13 23.50 -21.50
N GLY A 26 6.84 23.38 -21.15
CA GLY A 26 5.73 23.38 -22.09
C GLY A 26 5.70 22.18 -23.05
N GLY A 27 6.36 21.08 -22.68
CA GLY A 27 6.47 19.87 -23.49
C GLY A 27 5.28 18.92 -23.33
N PRO A 28 5.16 17.91 -24.21
CA PRO A 28 4.10 16.92 -24.16
C PRO A 28 4.19 16.08 -22.87
N LEU A 29 3.04 15.84 -22.24
CA LEU A 29 2.95 15.00 -21.04
C LEU A 29 2.91 13.51 -21.45
N PRO A 30 3.61 12.63 -20.72
CA PRO A 30 3.44 11.18 -20.84
C PRO A 30 1.96 10.77 -20.76
N ALA A 31 1.58 9.76 -21.56
CA ALA A 31 0.21 9.24 -21.61
C ALA A 31 -0.25 8.72 -20.24
N ASN A 32 -1.51 9.01 -19.89
CA ASN A 32 -2.10 8.58 -18.63
C ASN A 32 -2.31 7.06 -18.55
N ASP A 33 -2.46 6.39 -19.70
CA ASP A 33 -2.77 4.95 -19.77
C ASP A 33 -1.70 4.13 -19.04
N ARG A 34 -0.42 4.44 -19.26
CA ARG A 34 0.68 3.75 -18.60
C ARG A 34 0.70 3.96 -17.07
N ILE A 35 0.21 5.11 -16.60
CA ILE A 35 0.11 5.39 -15.16
C ILE A 35 -1.00 4.56 -14.53
N ASN A 36 -2.15 4.47 -15.21
CA ASN A 36 -3.28 3.68 -14.76
C ASN A 36 -2.89 2.20 -14.67
N ASP A 37 -2.23 1.66 -15.69
CA ASP A 37 -1.73 0.27 -15.68
C ASP A 37 -0.82 -0.02 -14.47
N LEU A 38 0.07 0.91 -14.13
CA LEU A 38 0.97 0.77 -12.99
C LEU A 38 0.25 0.84 -11.65
N LEU A 39 -0.77 1.69 -11.54
CA LEU A 39 -1.61 1.79 -10.34
C LEU A 39 -2.45 0.53 -10.14
N ASP A 40 -3.04 0.01 -11.22
CA ASP A 40 -3.83 -1.22 -11.19
C ASP A 40 -2.96 -2.44 -10.83
N GLU A 41 -1.73 -2.52 -11.35
CA GLU A 41 -0.78 -3.57 -10.99
C GLU A 41 -0.36 -3.49 -9.50
N ARG A 42 -0.16 -2.26 -8.99
CA ARG A 42 0.15 -2.03 -7.57
C ARG A 42 -1.01 -2.49 -6.68
N LEU A 43 -2.25 -2.12 -7.03
CA LEU A 43 -3.46 -2.43 -6.27
C LEU A 43 -3.79 -3.93 -6.27
N SER A 44 -3.73 -4.58 -7.44
CA SER A 44 -3.96 -6.03 -7.56
C SER A 44 -2.96 -6.86 -6.76
N SER A 45 -1.79 -6.30 -6.45
CA SER A 45 -0.77 -6.94 -5.64
C SER A 45 -0.98 -6.76 -4.12
N VAL A 46 -1.93 -5.91 -3.69
CA VAL A 46 -2.35 -5.75 -2.28
C VAL A 46 -3.44 -6.76 -1.88
N ASP A 47 -4.02 -7.49 -2.85
CA ASP A 47 -5.16 -8.40 -2.65
C ASP A 47 -4.83 -9.79 -2.08
N SER A 48 -3.77 -9.90 -1.29
CA SER A 48 -3.65 -11.01 -0.33
C SER A 48 -3.64 -10.43 1.07
N PRO A 49 -4.82 -10.29 1.70
CA PRO A 49 -4.89 -9.85 3.08
C PRO A 49 -4.35 -10.99 3.95
N GLY A 50 -3.04 -10.98 4.17
CA GLY A 50 -2.45 -11.48 5.40
C GLY A 50 -3.01 -10.62 6.52
N ARG A 51 -4.25 -10.93 6.92
CA ARG A 51 -4.88 -10.38 8.11
C ARG A 51 -3.92 -10.69 9.25
N PRO A 52 -3.31 -9.70 9.94
CA PRO A 52 -2.64 -10.02 11.18
C PRO A 52 -3.72 -10.59 12.08
N ASP A 53 -3.52 -11.84 12.51
CA ASP A 53 -4.31 -12.51 13.52
C ASP A 53 -4.34 -11.61 14.76
N ARG A 54 -5.32 -10.70 14.82
CA ARG A 54 -5.68 -9.96 16.01
C ARG A 54 -6.57 -10.87 16.84
N SER A 55 -6.01 -12.00 17.27
CA SER A 55 -6.50 -12.66 18.47
C SER A 55 -6.29 -11.68 19.62
N PRO A 56 -7.37 -11.20 20.29
CA PRO A 56 -7.19 -10.38 21.47
C PRO A 56 -6.48 -11.22 22.54
N PRO A 57 -5.57 -10.64 23.35
CA PRO A 57 -4.99 -11.37 24.46
C PRO A 57 -6.14 -11.85 25.35
N SER A 58 -6.25 -13.17 25.50
CA SER A 58 -7.21 -13.81 26.39
C SER A 58 -7.03 -13.21 27.77
N ARG A 59 -7.94 -12.32 28.16
CA ARG A 59 -7.94 -11.64 29.45
C ARG A 59 -8.02 -12.73 30.50
N ALA A 60 -6.87 -13.02 31.12
CA ALA A 60 -6.77 -13.97 32.21
C ALA A 60 -7.83 -13.59 33.24
N ARG A 61 -8.76 -14.51 33.51
CA ARG A 61 -9.73 -14.41 34.59
C ARG A 61 -8.94 -14.44 35.90
N THR A 62 -8.48 -13.29 36.37
CA THR A 62 -8.07 -13.13 37.76
C THR A 62 -9.35 -13.16 38.57
N SER A 63 -9.64 -14.34 39.11
CA SER A 63 -10.62 -14.60 40.14
C SER A 63 -10.46 -13.61 41.29
N ALA A 64 -11.54 -12.91 41.64
CA ALA A 64 -11.65 -12.18 42.89
C ALA A 64 -11.57 -13.17 44.07
N PRO A 65 -10.88 -12.85 45.17
CA PRO A 65 -11.17 -13.49 46.44
C PRO A 65 -12.40 -12.82 47.05
N SER A 66 -13.53 -13.52 47.03
CA SER A 66 -14.58 -13.36 48.04
C SER A 66 -14.13 -13.98 49.36
N THR A 67 -14.79 -13.58 50.45
CA THR A 67 -14.71 -14.04 51.86
C THR A 67 -13.97 -13.00 52.73
N LEU A 68 -14.60 -12.12 53.51
CA LEU A 68 -15.72 -12.23 54.48
C LEU A 68 -15.31 -13.01 55.73
N GLY A 69 -14.90 -12.28 56.76
CA GLY A 69 -14.47 -12.76 58.08
C GLY A 69 -13.96 -11.60 58.93
#